data_AF-A0A7W0GX32-F1
#
_entry.id   AF-A0A7W0GX32-F1
#
_cell.length_a   1.000
_cell.length_b   1.000
_cell.length_c   1.000
_cell.angle_alpha   90.00
_cell.angle_beta   90.00
_cell.angle_gamma   90.00
#
_symmetry.space_group_name_H-M   'P 1'
#
loop_
_entity.id
_entity.type
_entity.pdbx_description
1 polymer ?
#
loop_
_entity_poly.entity_id
_entity_poly.type
_entity_poly.pdbx_seq_one_letter_code
_entity_poly.pdbx_strand_id
1 'polypeptide(L)'
;TTVARGAAALLAEFIAACPGLELREGDVTRVQWGRLPLKAGLEPGRPDALADRPRVRDHAADGARQLLSVEGVKYTTARRVAAHLVDRIVRDLDVRDPGCRTAETALVGAYDVPAGDPRLEPRIREAVQDEMALTLADVVFRRTGLGEPPGPDRDSVAVAARLVGLELGWDAARQAAEIEDVVRQARDPAAAPPEAVA
;
A
#
# COMPACT_ATOMS: atom_id res chain seq x y z
N THR A 1 0.59 18.87 11.00
CA THR A 1 1.10 17.53 11.41
C THR A 1 2.53 17.34 10.91
N THR A 2 3.20 16.21 11.19
CA THR A 2 4.51 15.90 10.57
C THR A 2 4.41 15.76 9.05
N VAL A 3 3.34 15.12 8.55
CA VAL A 3 3.07 14.97 7.11
C VAL A 3 2.98 16.33 6.41
N ALA A 4 2.21 17.28 6.96
CA ALA A 4 2.09 18.62 6.39
C ALA A 4 3.44 19.37 6.30
N ARG A 5 4.33 19.22 7.30
CA ARG A 5 5.68 19.81 7.24
C ARG A 5 6.56 19.16 6.17
N GLY A 6 6.46 17.84 5.99
CA GLY A 6 7.18 17.12 4.95
C GLY A 6 6.72 17.50 3.54
N ALA A 7 5.40 17.64 3.34
CA ALA A 7 4.83 18.09 2.08
C ALA A 7 5.26 19.54 1.73
N ALA A 8 5.21 20.47 2.68
CA ALA A 8 5.64 21.85 2.48
C ALA A 8 7.15 21.95 2.18
N ALA A 9 7.99 21.15 2.86
CA ALA A 9 9.43 21.10 2.57
C ALA A 9 9.72 20.57 1.15
N LEU A 10 9.08 19.46 0.75
CA LEU A 10 9.22 18.89 -0.59
C LEU A 10 8.72 19.85 -1.69
N LEU A 11 7.60 20.54 -1.45
CA LEU A 11 7.10 21.57 -2.37
C LEU A 11 8.09 22.73 -2.52
N ALA A 12 8.72 23.18 -1.42
CA ALA A 12 9.75 24.22 -1.47
C ALA A 12 11.00 23.78 -2.27
N GLU A 13 11.41 22.51 -2.15
CA GLU A 13 12.47 21.92 -2.98
C GLU A 13 12.09 21.90 -4.47
N PHE A 14 10.84 21.53 -4.82
CA PHE A 14 10.35 21.57 -6.20
C PHE A 14 10.27 23.00 -6.76
N ILE A 15 9.81 23.99 -5.98
CA ILE A 15 9.78 25.40 -6.39
C ILE A 15 11.20 25.93 -6.63
N ALA A 16 12.16 25.56 -5.78
CA ALA A 16 13.56 25.96 -5.93
C ALA A 16 14.25 25.31 -7.14
N ALA A 17 13.93 24.04 -7.44
CA ALA A 17 14.49 23.31 -8.58
C ALA A 17 13.84 23.71 -9.93
N CYS A 18 12.54 24.00 -9.92
CA CYS A 18 11.73 24.23 -11.13
C CYS A 18 10.91 25.54 -11.05
N PRO A 19 11.55 26.72 -10.87
CA PRO A 19 10.84 27.98 -10.62
C PRO A 19 9.87 28.40 -11.73
N GLY A 20 10.15 28.00 -12.99
CA GLY A 20 9.28 28.26 -14.14
C GLY A 20 7.96 27.47 -14.16
N LEU A 21 7.67 26.62 -13.16
CA LEU A 21 6.37 25.99 -12.97
C LEU A 21 5.40 26.82 -12.10
N GLU A 22 5.88 27.90 -11.47
CA GLU A 22 5.11 28.80 -10.58
C GLU A 22 4.28 28.15 -9.44
N LEU A 23 4.61 26.90 -9.07
CA LEU A 23 3.86 26.05 -8.13
C LEU A 23 3.60 26.71 -6.77
N ARG A 24 2.43 26.43 -6.21
CA ARG A 24 1.89 26.99 -4.97
C ARG A 24 1.28 25.88 -4.12
N GLU A 25 1.03 26.15 -2.84
CA GLU A 25 0.40 25.17 -1.93
C GLU A 25 -1.00 24.72 -2.43
N GLY A 26 -1.72 25.61 -3.13
CA GLY A 26 -3.03 25.30 -3.73
C GLY A 26 -3.00 24.35 -4.92
N ASP A 27 -1.83 24.07 -5.51
CA ASP A 27 -1.68 23.12 -6.63
C ASP A 27 -1.48 21.67 -6.12
N VAL A 28 -1.31 21.48 -4.81
CA VAL A 28 -1.13 20.16 -4.18
C VAL A 28 -2.47 19.46 -4.02
N THR A 29 -2.83 18.63 -5.01
CA THR A 29 -4.10 17.89 -5.02
C THR A 29 -4.16 16.72 -4.04
N ARG A 30 -3.03 16.09 -3.72
CA ARG A 30 -2.95 14.91 -2.83
C ARG A 30 -1.56 14.81 -2.19
N VAL A 31 -1.52 14.38 -0.93
CA VAL A 31 -0.26 14.02 -0.24
C VAL A 31 -0.31 12.55 0.17
N GLN A 32 0.64 11.76 -0.32
CA GLN A 32 0.90 10.41 0.19
C GLN A 32 2.12 10.45 1.13
N TRP A 33 2.16 9.54 2.11
CA TRP A 33 3.30 9.37 3.02
C TRP A 33 3.34 7.92 3.52
N GLY A 34 4.46 7.53 4.12
CA GLY A 34 4.62 6.22 4.74
C GLY A 34 5.75 6.21 5.76
N ARG A 35 5.86 5.11 6.52
CA ARG A 35 7.03 4.84 7.36
C ARG A 35 8.05 4.05 6.54
N LEU A 36 9.31 4.48 6.59
CA LEU A 36 10.43 3.81 5.93
C LEU A 36 11.40 3.25 6.98
N PRO A 37 12.06 2.10 6.72
CA PRO A 37 13.08 1.56 7.61
C PRO A 37 14.28 2.51 7.68
N LEU A 38 14.83 2.68 8.89
CA LEU A 38 16.00 3.51 9.17
C LEU A 38 17.18 2.63 9.55
N LYS A 39 18.41 3.14 9.37
CA LYS A 39 19.63 2.40 9.71
C LYS A 39 19.69 2.00 11.18
N ALA A 40 19.13 2.81 12.08
CA ALA A 40 18.97 2.52 13.52
C ALA A 40 20.27 2.09 14.26
N GLY A 41 21.45 2.45 13.73
CA GLY A 41 22.75 2.02 14.24
C GLY A 41 23.17 0.59 13.82
N LEU A 42 22.36 -0.08 12.99
CA LEU A 42 22.55 -1.45 12.49
C LEU A 42 23.17 -1.50 11.08
N GLU A 43 23.32 -0.34 10.43
CA GLU A 43 24.12 -0.15 9.21
C GLU A 43 25.04 1.09 9.35
N PRO A 44 26.20 1.14 8.66
CA PRO A 44 27.08 2.32 8.67
C PRO A 44 26.40 3.60 8.17
N GLY A 45 26.62 4.69 8.90
CA GLY A 45 26.09 6.02 8.62
C GLY A 45 25.34 6.60 9.82
N ARG A 46 24.50 7.61 9.57
CA ARG A 46 23.59 8.17 10.58
C ARG A 46 22.47 7.18 10.93
N PRO A 47 22.12 6.96 12.22
CA PRO A 47 21.01 6.08 12.61
C PRO A 47 19.63 6.51 12.07
N ASP A 48 19.43 7.80 11.83
CA ASP A 48 18.18 8.39 11.32
C ASP A 48 18.12 8.49 9.78
N ALA A 49 19.16 8.04 9.07
CA ALA A 49 19.09 7.87 7.62
C ALA A 49 18.29 6.61 7.25
N LEU A 50 17.74 6.57 6.04
CA LEU A 50 17.06 5.39 5.49
C LEU A 50 18.00 4.18 5.44
N ALA A 51 17.46 2.99 5.69
CA ALA A 51 18.18 1.74 5.50
C ALA A 51 18.60 1.55 4.03
N ASP A 52 19.78 0.96 3.81
CA ASP A 52 20.29 0.62 2.49
C ASP A 52 19.92 -0.80 2.10
N ARG A 53 19.95 -1.73 3.06
CA ARG A 53 19.91 -3.17 2.83
C ARG A 53 18.74 -3.85 3.55
N PRO A 54 18.02 -4.78 2.89
CA PRO A 54 17.04 -5.62 3.59
C PRO A 54 17.74 -6.48 4.64
N ARG A 55 17.09 -6.68 5.79
CA ARG A 55 17.62 -7.45 6.92
C ARG A 55 16.69 -8.61 7.25
N VAL A 56 17.28 -9.74 7.61
CA VAL A 56 16.59 -10.94 8.10
C VAL A 56 17.13 -11.25 9.49
N ARG A 57 16.25 -11.32 10.49
CA ARG A 57 16.60 -11.79 11.84
C ARG A 57 16.06 -13.20 12.03
N ASP A 58 16.96 -14.07 12.45
CA ASP A 58 16.64 -15.40 12.96
C ASP A 58 16.45 -15.32 14.47
N HIS A 59 15.30 -15.75 14.95
CA HIS A 59 14.97 -15.72 16.37
C HIS A 59 15.31 -17.02 17.10
N ALA A 60 15.93 -18.01 16.46
CA ALA A 60 16.46 -19.20 17.14
C ALA A 60 17.48 -18.85 18.23
N ALA A 61 18.26 -17.77 18.04
CA ALA A 61 19.16 -17.20 19.05
C ALA A 61 18.42 -16.51 20.22
N ASP A 62 17.19 -16.04 19.96
CA ASP A 62 16.26 -15.49 20.98
C ASP A 62 15.41 -16.60 21.64
N GLY A 63 15.66 -17.88 21.30
CA GLY A 63 14.91 -19.05 21.77
C GLY A 63 13.69 -19.45 20.91
N ALA A 64 13.21 -18.58 20.02
CA ALA A 64 12.08 -18.84 19.15
C ALA A 64 12.53 -19.48 17.82
N ARG A 65 12.63 -20.82 17.81
CA ARG A 65 12.98 -21.61 16.62
C ARG A 65 11.96 -21.41 15.50
N GLN A 66 12.42 -21.51 14.25
CA GLN A 66 11.61 -21.38 13.02
C GLN A 66 10.89 -20.02 12.84
N LEU A 67 11.18 -19.02 13.68
CA LEU A 67 10.69 -17.65 13.52
C LEU A 67 11.75 -16.77 12.84
N LEU A 68 11.42 -16.25 11.65
CA LEU A 68 12.23 -15.29 10.91
C LEU A 68 11.49 -13.94 10.79
N SER A 69 12.12 -12.85 11.21
CA SER A 69 11.62 -11.48 10.95
C SER A 69 12.33 -10.86 9.74
N VAL A 70 11.58 -10.13 8.93
CA VAL A 70 12.05 -9.56 7.66
C VAL A 70 11.82 -8.05 7.64
N GLU A 71 12.90 -7.29 7.52
CA GLU A 71 12.87 -5.85 7.31
C GLU A 71 13.21 -5.57 5.84
N GLY A 72 12.16 -5.42 5.02
CA GLY A 72 12.29 -5.04 3.61
C GLY A 72 12.57 -3.54 3.45
N VAL A 73 13.37 -3.17 2.43
CA VAL A 73 13.78 -1.77 2.20
C VAL A 73 13.36 -1.23 0.83
N LYS A 74 13.62 -1.97 -0.26
CA LYS A 74 13.37 -1.50 -1.64
C LYS A 74 12.44 -2.47 -2.36
N TYR A 75 11.29 -1.99 -2.83
CA TYR A 75 10.28 -2.80 -3.54
C TYR A 75 10.90 -3.59 -4.71
N THR A 76 11.76 -2.94 -5.50
CA THR A 76 12.53 -3.55 -6.61
C THR A 76 13.42 -4.73 -6.21
N THR A 77 13.70 -4.91 -4.92
CA THR A 77 14.47 -6.05 -4.39
C THR A 77 13.61 -7.12 -3.72
N ALA A 78 12.31 -6.86 -3.47
CA ALA A 78 11.45 -7.70 -2.65
C ALA A 78 11.40 -9.16 -3.13
N ARG A 79 11.25 -9.40 -4.44
CA ARG A 79 11.28 -10.76 -5.03
C ARG A 79 12.57 -11.53 -4.68
N ARG A 80 13.73 -10.87 -4.71
CA ARG A 80 15.03 -11.50 -4.40
C ARG A 80 15.19 -11.77 -2.91
N VAL A 81 14.65 -10.90 -2.05
CA VAL A 81 14.61 -11.11 -0.60
C VAL A 81 13.70 -12.29 -0.25
N ALA A 82 12.50 -12.34 -0.84
CA ALA A 82 11.55 -13.44 -0.68
C ALA A 82 12.12 -14.78 -1.16
N ALA A 83 12.79 -14.81 -2.32
CA ALA A 83 13.48 -16.01 -2.81
C ALA A 83 14.51 -16.51 -1.79
N HIS A 84 15.45 -15.66 -1.37
CA HIS A 84 16.49 -16.02 -0.40
C HIS A 84 15.94 -16.52 0.96
N LEU A 85 14.79 -15.99 1.38
CA LEU A 85 14.07 -16.45 2.57
C LEU A 85 13.45 -17.84 2.37
N VAL A 86 12.82 -18.10 1.21
CA VAL A 86 12.26 -19.42 0.89
C VAL A 86 13.38 -20.45 0.72
N ASP A 87 14.48 -20.11 0.04
CA ASP A 87 15.70 -20.94 -0.08
C ASP A 87 16.29 -21.29 1.30
N ARG A 88 16.01 -20.47 2.33
CA ARG A 88 16.35 -20.76 3.73
C ARG A 88 15.30 -21.65 4.38
N ILE A 89 14.02 -21.28 4.34
CA ILE A 89 12.93 -22.03 4.97
C ILE A 89 12.88 -23.49 4.46
N VAL A 90 13.08 -23.71 3.16
CA VAL A 90 13.14 -25.05 2.55
C VAL A 90 14.26 -25.91 3.15
N ARG A 91 15.42 -25.32 3.42
CA ARG A 91 16.57 -25.99 4.07
C ARG A 91 16.32 -26.22 5.56
N ASP A 92 15.79 -25.22 6.26
CA ASP A 92 15.53 -25.27 7.70
C ASP A 92 14.36 -26.22 8.07
N LEU A 93 13.56 -26.64 7.07
CA LEU A 93 12.50 -27.65 7.15
C LEU A 93 12.88 -29.04 6.59
N ASP A 94 14.07 -29.20 5.99
CA ASP A 94 14.52 -30.42 5.30
C ASP A 94 13.51 -30.97 4.26
N VAL A 95 12.93 -30.09 3.44
CA VAL A 95 11.97 -30.46 2.39
C VAL A 95 12.59 -30.37 0.99
N ARG A 96 12.00 -31.10 0.03
CA ARG A 96 12.46 -31.10 -1.37
C ARG A 96 12.32 -29.71 -1.99
N ASP A 97 13.44 -29.12 -2.39
CA ASP A 97 13.48 -27.90 -3.19
C ASP A 97 13.16 -28.17 -4.68
N PRO A 98 12.12 -27.54 -5.26
CA PRO A 98 11.88 -27.55 -6.71
C PRO A 98 12.61 -26.42 -7.48
N GLY A 99 13.30 -25.52 -6.78
CA GLY A 99 13.95 -24.33 -7.33
C GLY A 99 13.03 -23.10 -7.43
N CYS A 100 13.55 -21.92 -7.11
CA CYS A 100 12.78 -20.68 -7.14
C CYS A 100 12.52 -20.15 -8.57
N ARG A 101 11.30 -20.34 -9.09
CA ARG A 101 10.89 -19.92 -10.45
C ARG A 101 10.34 -18.48 -10.54
N THR A 102 10.31 -17.72 -9.44
CA THR A 102 9.64 -16.41 -9.36
C THR A 102 10.19 -15.32 -10.29
N ALA A 103 11.36 -15.52 -10.91
CA ALA A 103 11.91 -14.61 -11.91
C ALA A 103 11.23 -14.72 -13.29
N GLU A 104 10.55 -15.83 -13.55
CA GLU A 104 9.92 -16.17 -14.84
C GLU A 104 8.40 -16.30 -14.73
N THR A 105 7.89 -16.71 -13.56
CA THR A 105 6.44 -16.76 -13.28
C THR A 105 5.86 -15.35 -13.29
N ALA A 106 5.00 -15.05 -14.27
CA ALA A 106 4.23 -13.82 -14.32
C ALA A 106 3.27 -13.69 -13.12
N LEU A 107 3.02 -12.46 -12.68
CA LEU A 107 1.99 -12.15 -11.69
C LEU A 107 0.61 -12.07 -12.36
N VAL A 108 -0.43 -12.41 -11.60
CA VAL A 108 -1.84 -12.28 -11.99
C VAL A 108 -2.33 -10.84 -11.71
N GLY A 109 -3.39 -10.38 -12.39
CA GLY A 109 -4.11 -9.15 -12.03
C GLY A 109 -3.47 -7.82 -12.45
N ALA A 110 -2.50 -7.82 -13.36
CA ALA A 110 -1.72 -6.64 -13.71
C ALA A 110 -2.44 -5.66 -14.68
N TYR A 111 -3.60 -5.11 -14.30
CA TYR A 111 -4.27 -4.04 -15.05
C TYR A 111 -5.05 -3.05 -14.16
N ASP A 112 -4.79 -1.76 -14.31
CA ASP A 112 -5.58 -0.69 -13.70
C ASP A 112 -6.80 -0.33 -14.54
N VAL A 113 -7.87 0.08 -13.85
CA VAL A 113 -9.12 0.56 -14.47
C VAL A 113 -9.46 1.96 -13.89
N PRO A 114 -9.45 3.02 -14.72
CA PRO A 114 -9.81 4.38 -14.30
C PRO A 114 -11.29 4.57 -13.95
N ALA A 115 -11.60 5.67 -13.29
CA ALA A 115 -12.98 6.15 -13.14
C ALA A 115 -13.65 6.35 -14.52
N GLY A 116 -14.94 6.00 -14.63
CA GLY A 116 -15.71 6.12 -15.88
C GLY A 116 -15.42 5.07 -16.96
N ASP A 117 -14.45 4.18 -16.78
CA ASP A 117 -14.21 3.07 -17.72
C ASP A 117 -15.29 1.98 -17.59
N PRO A 118 -15.89 1.46 -18.68
CA PRO A 118 -16.90 0.40 -18.61
C PRO A 118 -16.45 -0.90 -17.92
N ARG A 119 -15.14 -1.13 -17.79
CA ARG A 119 -14.56 -2.29 -17.07
C ARG A 119 -14.56 -2.13 -15.55
N LEU A 120 -14.98 -0.96 -15.04
CA LEU A 120 -14.92 -0.66 -13.61
C LEU A 120 -15.80 -1.60 -12.76
N GLU A 121 -17.05 -1.89 -13.14
CA GLU A 121 -17.83 -2.83 -12.31
C GLU A 121 -17.29 -4.27 -12.31
N PRO A 122 -16.89 -4.88 -13.46
CA PRO A 122 -16.20 -6.16 -13.45
C PRO A 122 -14.95 -6.15 -12.55
N ARG A 123 -14.14 -5.09 -12.63
CA ARG A 123 -12.93 -4.92 -11.81
C ARG A 123 -13.24 -4.78 -10.31
N ILE A 124 -14.34 -4.12 -9.94
CA ILE A 124 -14.80 -4.04 -8.54
C ILE A 124 -15.22 -5.42 -8.02
N ARG A 125 -15.90 -6.23 -8.84
CA ARG A 125 -16.29 -7.60 -8.46
C ARG A 125 -15.07 -8.52 -8.30
N GLU A 126 -14.16 -8.51 -9.26
CA GLU A 126 -12.86 -9.21 -9.18
C GLU A 126 -12.07 -8.80 -7.92
N ALA A 127 -12.01 -7.49 -7.61
CA ALA A 127 -11.33 -7.00 -6.41
C ALA A 127 -11.93 -7.56 -5.10
N VAL A 128 -13.25 -7.74 -5.01
CA VAL A 128 -13.94 -8.32 -3.86
C VAL A 128 -13.79 -9.85 -3.81
N GLN A 129 -14.04 -10.52 -4.94
CA GLN A 129 -14.13 -11.97 -5.05
C GLN A 129 -12.74 -12.65 -5.02
N ASP A 130 -11.75 -12.10 -5.72
CA ASP A 130 -10.44 -12.71 -5.93
C ASP A 130 -9.28 -11.99 -5.20
N GLU A 131 -9.42 -10.70 -4.89
CA GLU A 131 -8.33 -9.88 -4.28
C GLU A 131 -8.60 -9.38 -2.85
N MET A 132 -9.58 -9.98 -2.16
CA MET A 132 -9.91 -9.72 -0.75
C MET A 132 -10.17 -8.23 -0.44
N ALA A 133 -10.88 -7.50 -1.31
CA ALA A 133 -11.37 -6.16 -0.96
C ALA A 133 -12.54 -6.26 0.03
N LEU A 134 -12.25 -6.04 1.32
CA LEU A 134 -13.22 -6.17 2.41
C LEU A 134 -13.80 -4.82 2.89
N THR A 135 -13.24 -3.70 2.41
CA THR A 135 -13.70 -2.34 2.65
C THR A 135 -13.80 -1.56 1.35
N LEU A 136 -14.61 -0.50 1.29
CA LEU A 136 -14.69 0.38 0.14
C LEU A 136 -13.35 1.10 -0.09
N ALA A 137 -12.61 1.35 0.98
CA ALA A 137 -11.24 1.85 0.93
C ALA A 137 -10.24 0.87 0.29
N ASP A 138 -10.49 -0.45 0.30
CA ASP A 138 -9.70 -1.40 -0.52
C ASP A 138 -9.92 -1.13 -2.00
N VAL A 139 -11.19 -1.10 -2.41
CA VAL A 139 -11.57 -0.86 -3.81
C VAL A 139 -11.03 0.49 -4.29
N VAL A 140 -11.31 1.57 -3.55
CA VAL A 140 -11.00 2.94 -3.97
C VAL A 140 -9.50 3.24 -3.95
N PHE A 141 -8.77 2.87 -2.89
CA PHE A 141 -7.36 3.28 -2.74
C PHE A 141 -6.32 2.17 -2.95
N ARG A 142 -6.74 0.90 -3.08
CA ARG A 142 -5.84 -0.27 -3.03
C ARG A 142 -6.07 -1.31 -4.13
N ARG A 143 -7.02 -1.10 -5.05
CA ARG A 143 -7.42 -2.08 -6.11
C ARG A 143 -7.87 -1.48 -7.46
N THR A 144 -8.24 -0.20 -7.50
CA THR A 144 -8.75 0.50 -8.70
C THR A 144 -8.19 1.92 -8.79
N GLY A 145 -8.34 2.57 -9.95
CA GLY A 145 -7.93 3.96 -10.16
C GLY A 145 -8.83 5.03 -9.51
N LEU A 146 -9.85 4.65 -8.74
CA LEU A 146 -10.82 5.61 -8.16
C LEU A 146 -10.19 6.57 -7.12
N GLY A 147 -9.10 6.17 -6.48
CA GLY A 147 -8.40 6.98 -5.48
C GLY A 147 -7.34 7.93 -6.04
N GLU A 148 -7.09 7.90 -7.35
CA GLU A 148 -6.03 8.68 -8.01
C GLU A 148 -6.48 10.10 -8.41
N PRO A 149 -5.55 11.07 -8.54
CA PRO A 149 -5.87 12.46 -8.85
C PRO A 149 -6.82 12.61 -10.05
N PRO A 150 -7.91 13.41 -9.95
CA PRO A 150 -8.20 14.43 -8.93
C PRO A 150 -8.68 13.90 -7.56
N GLY A 151 -8.84 12.59 -7.40
CA GLY A 151 -9.36 11.94 -6.20
C GLY A 151 -10.76 11.36 -6.43
N PRO A 152 -11.30 10.62 -5.45
CA PRO A 152 -12.55 9.88 -5.60
C PRO A 152 -13.76 10.79 -5.79
N ASP A 153 -14.40 10.68 -6.96
CA ASP A 153 -15.66 11.36 -7.24
C ASP A 153 -16.84 10.69 -6.49
N ARG A 154 -17.86 11.49 -6.19
CA ARG A 154 -18.96 11.06 -5.30
C ARG A 154 -19.84 9.97 -5.90
N ASP A 155 -19.99 9.95 -7.22
CA ASP A 155 -20.93 9.09 -7.91
C ASP A 155 -20.29 7.72 -8.19
N SER A 156 -19.02 7.67 -8.60
CA SER A 156 -18.24 6.42 -8.68
C SER A 156 -18.06 5.77 -7.31
N VAL A 157 -17.81 6.54 -6.24
CA VAL A 157 -17.78 6.00 -4.86
C VAL A 157 -19.15 5.44 -4.46
N ALA A 158 -20.25 6.11 -4.80
CA ALA A 158 -21.59 5.61 -4.51
C ALA A 158 -21.94 4.35 -5.35
N VAL A 159 -21.46 4.24 -6.60
CA VAL A 159 -21.56 3.01 -7.41
C VAL A 159 -20.76 1.88 -6.75
N ALA A 160 -19.50 2.12 -6.42
CA ALA A 160 -18.64 1.13 -5.77
C ALA A 160 -19.20 0.66 -4.42
N ALA A 161 -19.72 1.56 -3.58
CA ALA A 161 -20.37 1.22 -2.32
C ALA A 161 -21.58 0.28 -2.49
N ARG A 162 -22.40 0.50 -3.52
CA ARG A 162 -23.53 -0.40 -3.84
C ARG A 162 -23.05 -1.75 -4.36
N LEU A 163 -22.04 -1.77 -5.22
CA LEU A 163 -21.49 -3.02 -5.77
C LEU A 163 -20.84 -3.87 -4.68
N VAL A 164 -19.87 -3.32 -3.94
CA VAL A 164 -19.22 -4.00 -2.81
C VAL A 164 -20.23 -4.43 -1.76
N GLY A 165 -21.23 -3.58 -1.48
CA GLY A 165 -22.30 -3.91 -0.54
C GLY A 165 -23.24 -5.02 -1.01
N LEU A 166 -23.43 -5.22 -2.32
CA LEU A 166 -24.18 -6.36 -2.85
C LEU A 166 -23.37 -7.66 -2.77
N GLU A 167 -22.08 -7.61 -3.10
CA GLU A 167 -21.17 -8.78 -3.04
C GLU A 167 -20.90 -9.23 -1.58
N LEU A 168 -20.78 -8.28 -0.64
CA LEU A 168 -20.47 -8.53 0.78
C LEU A 168 -21.70 -8.50 1.72
N GLY A 169 -22.92 -8.33 1.19
CA GLY A 169 -24.15 -8.34 1.99
C GLY A 169 -24.31 -7.18 2.98
N TRP A 170 -23.76 -6.01 2.66
CA TRP A 170 -23.87 -4.80 3.49
C TRP A 170 -25.26 -4.17 3.43
N ASP A 171 -25.77 -3.74 4.59
CA ASP A 171 -26.93 -2.87 4.66
C ASP A 171 -26.60 -1.41 4.28
N ALA A 172 -27.65 -0.57 4.21
CA ALA A 172 -27.53 0.84 3.86
C ALA A 172 -26.74 1.67 4.89
N ALA A 173 -26.68 1.24 6.16
CA ALA A 173 -25.92 1.93 7.20
C ALA A 173 -24.42 1.65 7.06
N ARG A 174 -24.02 0.41 6.78
CA ARG A 174 -22.63 0.07 6.47
C ARG A 174 -22.17 0.73 5.17
N GLN A 175 -22.99 0.73 4.12
CA GLN A 175 -22.68 1.45 2.88
C GLN A 175 -22.44 2.95 3.13
N ALA A 176 -23.27 3.60 3.96
CA ALA A 176 -23.09 5.01 4.31
C ALA A 176 -21.77 5.26 5.10
N ALA A 177 -21.47 4.42 6.09
CA ALA A 177 -20.25 4.54 6.90
C ALA A 177 -18.96 4.32 6.07
N GLU A 178 -18.98 3.38 5.12
CA GLU A 178 -17.87 3.13 4.19
C GLU A 178 -17.62 4.31 3.24
N ILE A 179 -18.69 4.96 2.75
CA ILE A 179 -18.58 6.19 1.95
C ILE A 179 -18.01 7.34 2.79
N GLU A 180 -18.46 7.49 4.05
CA GLU A 180 -17.93 8.52 4.95
C GLU A 180 -16.44 8.30 5.24
N ASP A 181 -16.00 7.05 5.48
CA ASP A 181 -14.60 6.75 5.72
C ASP A 181 -13.71 7.00 4.48
N VAL A 182 -14.18 6.69 3.27
CA VAL A 182 -13.46 7.04 2.04
C VAL A 182 -13.33 8.56 1.89
N VAL A 183 -14.38 9.33 2.15
CA VAL A 183 -14.33 10.80 2.13
C VAL A 183 -13.41 11.36 3.22
N ARG A 184 -13.35 10.70 4.39
CA ARG A 184 -12.43 11.04 5.49
C ARG A 184 -10.97 10.79 5.11
N GLN A 185 -10.64 9.61 4.59
CA GLN A 185 -9.29 9.25 4.14
C GLN A 185 -8.82 10.11 2.95
N ALA A 186 -9.71 10.49 2.04
CA ALA A 186 -9.39 11.39 0.93
C ALA A 186 -9.03 12.81 1.39
N ARG A 187 -9.60 13.28 2.52
CA ARG A 187 -9.34 14.61 3.10
C ARG A 187 -8.13 14.64 4.03
N ASP A 188 -7.93 13.61 4.84
CA ASP A 188 -6.76 13.46 5.70
C ASP A 188 -6.14 12.06 5.56
N PRO A 189 -5.29 11.84 4.55
CA PRO A 189 -4.53 10.60 4.41
C PRO A 189 -3.45 10.41 5.48
N ALA A 190 -3.32 11.31 6.46
CA ALA A 190 -2.51 11.11 7.67
C ALA A 190 -3.33 10.63 8.88
N ALA A 191 -4.67 10.62 8.80
CA ALA A 191 -5.50 9.92 9.76
C ALA A 191 -5.34 8.41 9.59
N ALA A 192 -5.09 7.70 10.68
CA ALA A 192 -5.17 6.25 10.68
C ALA A 192 -6.63 5.79 10.40
N PRO A 193 -6.83 4.57 9.85
CA PRO A 193 -8.12 3.91 9.98
C PRO A 193 -8.50 3.82 11.47
N PRO A 194 -9.79 3.77 11.83
CA PRO A 194 -10.18 3.49 13.21
C PRO A 194 -9.62 2.12 13.58
N GLU A 195 -9.14 1.93 14.81
CA GLU A 195 -8.78 0.59 15.26
C GLU A 195 -10.00 -0.32 15.13
N ALA A 196 -9.84 -1.42 14.40
CA ALA A 196 -10.94 -2.34 14.14
C ALA A 196 -11.38 -2.97 15.47
N VAL A 197 -12.58 -2.62 15.93
CA VAL A 197 -13.19 -3.23 17.12
C VAL A 197 -13.40 -4.72 16.80
N ALA A 198 -12.81 -5.56 17.64
CA ALA A 198 -12.77 -7.02 17.48
C ALA A 198 -14.11 -7.70 17.85
#